data_AF-N8YRJ0-F1
#
_entry.id   AF-N8YRJ0-F1
#
_cell.length_a   1.000
_cell.length_b   1.000
_cell.length_c   1.000
_cell.angle_alpha   90.00
_cell.angle_beta   90.00
_cell.angle_gamma   90.00
#
_symmetry.space_group_name_H-M   'P 1'
#
loop_
_entity.id
_entity.type
_entity.pdbx_description
1 polymer ?
#
loop_
_entity_poly.entity_id
_entity_poly.type
_entity_poly.pdbx_seq_one_letter_code
_entity_poly.pdbx_strand_id
1 'polypeptide(L)'
;MSHVALLRAILLYFCQIVACDVVAMSTQIIFKDQQEFIQSAFNKIAQIVSEHGQPCLEAFVPAFSTEQCLEHLALVASDWAYDYSVIDVYAQLYKQSNQELKEEMGDC
;
A
#
# COMPACT_ATOMS: atom_id res chain seq x y z
N MET A 1 21.58 4.43 14.35
CA MET A 1 20.96 3.18 13.86
C MET A 1 20.09 3.56 12.68
N SER A 2 20.48 3.10 11.49
CA SER A 2 20.26 3.78 10.22
C SER A 2 18.83 3.66 9.69
N HIS A 3 18.20 4.78 9.33
CA HIS A 3 16.93 4.88 8.60
C HIS A 3 16.89 4.02 7.31
N VAL A 4 18.07 3.74 6.74
CA VAL A 4 18.26 2.84 5.59
C VAL A 4 17.93 1.37 5.91
N ALA A 5 18.05 0.94 7.17
CA ALA A 5 17.78 -0.43 7.58
C ALA A 5 16.28 -0.71 7.71
N LEU A 6 15.49 0.27 8.16
CA LEU A 6 14.03 0.13 8.27
C LEU A 6 13.37 0.13 6.89
N LEU A 7 13.79 1.04 6.00
CA LEU A 7 13.34 1.04 4.60
C LEU A 7 13.79 -0.22 3.86
N ARG A 8 15.02 -0.71 4.10
CA ARG A 8 15.44 -2.02 3.56
C ARG A 8 14.63 -3.16 4.15
N ALA A 9 14.26 -3.16 5.42
CA ALA A 9 13.46 -4.23 6.02
C ALA A 9 12.03 -4.27 5.47
N ILE A 10 11.38 -3.10 5.32
CA ILE A 10 10.07 -2.97 4.69
C ILE A 10 10.15 -3.39 3.22
N LEU A 11 11.15 -2.90 2.47
CA LEU A 11 11.34 -3.28 1.08
C LEU A 11 11.72 -4.76 0.90
N LEU A 12 12.47 -5.37 1.82
CA LEU A 12 12.87 -6.78 1.75
C LEU A 12 11.70 -7.73 2.06
N TYR A 13 10.76 -7.34 2.92
CA TYR A 13 9.56 -8.13 3.20
C TYR A 13 8.56 -8.07 2.03
N PHE A 14 8.51 -6.95 1.29
CA PHE A 14 7.67 -6.78 0.10
C PHE A 14 8.39 -7.11 -1.23
N CYS A 15 9.69 -7.43 -1.22
CA CYS A 15 10.53 -7.53 -2.42
C CYS A 15 10.19 -8.71 -3.35
N GLN A 16 9.40 -9.70 -2.92
CA GLN A 16 8.89 -10.71 -3.86
C GLN A 16 7.84 -10.14 -4.83
N ILE A 17 7.23 -9.00 -4.52
CA ILE A 17 6.21 -8.36 -5.38
C ILE A 17 6.83 -7.28 -6.28
N VAL A 18 7.81 -6.50 -5.79
CA VAL A 18 8.33 -5.31 -6.51
C VAL A 18 9.33 -5.64 -7.62
N ALA A 19 9.90 -6.85 -7.65
CA ALA A 19 10.93 -7.20 -8.64
C ALA A 19 10.44 -7.25 -10.10
N CYS A 20 9.13 -7.32 -10.36
CA CYS A 20 8.61 -7.43 -11.72
C CYS A 20 8.33 -6.10 -12.44
N ASP A 21 8.14 -4.97 -11.73
CA ASP A 21 7.70 -3.72 -12.38
C ASP A 21 8.76 -2.62 -12.52
N VAL A 22 9.97 -2.78 -11.95
CA VAL A 22 11.05 -1.77 -12.10
C VAL A 22 11.66 -1.76 -13.52
N VAL A 23 11.24 -2.66 -14.41
CA VAL A 23 11.79 -2.77 -15.78
C VAL A 23 11.18 -1.74 -16.75
N ALA A 24 10.10 -1.03 -16.40
CA ALA A 24 9.48 -0.07 -17.31
C ALA A 24 9.61 1.39 -16.84
N MET A 25 10.31 2.19 -17.66
CA MET A 25 10.20 3.65 -17.82
C MET A 25 11.27 4.52 -17.11
N SER A 26 12.35 4.76 -17.84
CA SER A 26 13.39 5.76 -17.58
C SER A 26 12.87 7.20 -17.69
N THR A 27 12.11 7.65 -16.69
CA THR A 27 11.73 9.05 -16.51
C THR A 27 12.42 9.57 -15.26
N GLN A 28 13.25 10.62 -15.39
CA GLN A 28 13.88 11.25 -14.23
C GLN A 28 12.80 12.02 -13.46
N ILE A 29 12.52 11.59 -12.24
CA ILE A 29 11.62 12.27 -11.32
C ILE A 29 12.48 13.12 -10.38
N ILE A 30 12.24 14.43 -10.37
CA ILE A 30 12.96 15.39 -9.51
C ILE A 30 11.98 15.86 -8.43
N PHE A 31 12.37 15.71 -7.17
CA PHE A 31 11.62 16.19 -6.00
C PHE A 31 12.29 17.46 -5.46
N LYS A 32 11.52 18.41 -4.94
CA LYS A 32 12.06 19.64 -4.33
C LYS A 32 12.80 19.36 -3.03
N ASP A 33 12.26 18.45 -2.22
CA ASP A 33 12.82 18.11 -0.92
C ASP A 33 12.56 16.64 -0.56
N GLN A 34 13.17 16.22 0.55
CA GLN A 34 13.05 14.85 1.04
C GLN A 34 11.64 14.52 1.52
N GLN A 35 10.88 15.50 1.99
CA GLN A 35 9.52 15.30 2.49
C GLN A 35 8.56 14.98 1.33
N GLU A 36 8.66 15.72 0.22
CA GLU A 36 7.91 15.48 -1.01
C GLU A 36 8.23 14.10 -1.61
N PHE A 37 9.50 13.70 -1.60
CA PHE A 37 9.92 12.36 -2.02
C PHE A 37 9.27 11.27 -1.18
N ILE A 38 9.33 11.38 0.15
CA ILE A 38 8.79 10.35 1.05
C ILE A 38 7.26 10.31 0.97
N GLN A 39 6.59 11.46 0.90
CA GLN A 39 5.14 11.53 0.71
C GLN A 39 4.71 10.86 -0.60
N SER A 40 5.44 11.12 -1.68
CA SER A 40 5.17 10.50 -2.98
C SER A 40 5.41 8.99 -2.95
N ALA A 41 6.41 8.53 -2.20
CA ALA A 41 6.69 7.12 -2.01
C ALA A 41 5.56 6.41 -1.24
N PHE A 42 5.04 7.00 -0.15
CA PHE A 42 3.88 6.47 0.57
C PHE A 42 2.66 6.34 -0.34
N ASN A 43 2.35 7.39 -1.09
CA ASN A 43 1.23 7.38 -2.03
C ASN A 43 1.41 6.32 -3.12
N LYS A 44 2.63 6.17 -3.64
CA LYS A 44 2.92 5.19 -4.70
C LYS A 44 2.83 3.75 -4.18
N ILE A 45 3.33 3.49 -2.97
CA ILE A 45 3.22 2.17 -2.34
C ILE A 45 1.75 1.83 -2.09
N ALA A 46 0.95 2.77 -1.59
CA ALA A 46 -0.48 2.55 -1.37
C ALA A 46 -1.21 2.20 -2.67
N GLN A 47 -0.88 2.89 -3.77
CA GLN A 47 -1.40 2.56 -5.10
C GLN A 47 -1.01 1.12 -5.51
N ILE A 48 0.26 0.75 -5.40
CA ILE A 48 0.74 -0.61 -5.79
C ILE A 48 0.04 -1.68 -4.97
N VAL A 49 -0.09 -1.48 -3.65
CA VAL A 49 -0.78 -2.42 -2.76
C VAL A 49 -2.26 -2.54 -3.13
N SER A 50 -2.91 -1.41 -3.45
CA SER A 50 -4.30 -1.41 -3.94
C SER A 50 -4.44 -2.10 -5.29
N GLU A 51 -3.52 -1.91 -6.23
CA GLU A 51 -3.56 -2.58 -7.53
C GLU A 51 -3.33 -4.09 -7.38
N HIS A 52 -2.49 -4.50 -6.43
CA HIS A 52 -2.24 -5.91 -6.13
C HIS A 52 -3.47 -6.64 -5.56
N GLY A 53 -4.28 -5.97 -4.73
CA GLY A 53 -5.50 -6.55 -4.17
C GLY A 53 -6.70 -6.55 -5.12
N GLN A 54 -6.67 -5.75 -6.18
CA GLN A 54 -7.81 -5.54 -7.08
C GLN A 54 -8.30 -6.86 -7.72
N PRO A 55 -7.41 -7.76 -8.22
CA PRO A 55 -7.84 -9.03 -8.80
C PRO A 55 -8.57 -9.94 -7.80
N CYS A 56 -8.29 -9.84 -6.50
CA CYS A 56 -9.02 -10.60 -5.49
C CYS A 56 -10.48 -10.13 -5.38
N LEU A 57 -10.69 -8.82 -5.33
CA LEU A 57 -12.03 -8.24 -5.29
C LEU A 57 -12.81 -8.54 -6.57
N GLU A 58 -12.16 -8.48 -7.73
CA GLU A 58 -12.77 -8.86 -9.03
C GLU A 58 -13.17 -10.34 -9.09
N ALA A 59 -12.44 -11.21 -8.38
CA ALA A 59 -12.76 -12.62 -8.22
C ALA A 59 -13.81 -12.91 -7.13
N PHE A 60 -14.41 -11.88 -6.53
CA PHE A 60 -15.33 -11.97 -5.39
C PHE A 60 -14.72 -12.67 -4.17
N VAL A 61 -13.42 -12.48 -3.94
CA VAL A 61 -12.70 -13.01 -2.79
C VAL A 61 -12.22 -11.84 -1.92
N PRO A 62 -12.43 -11.86 -0.60
CA PRO A 62 -11.99 -10.78 0.27
C PRO A 62 -10.47 -10.69 0.31
N ALA A 63 -9.97 -9.47 0.14
CA ALA A 63 -8.55 -9.12 0.15
C ALA A 63 -8.12 -8.58 1.52
N PHE A 64 -8.30 -9.38 2.58
CA PHE A 64 -7.98 -8.97 3.97
C PHE A 64 -6.51 -8.61 4.17
N SER A 65 -5.61 -9.27 3.44
CA SER A 65 -4.17 -8.96 3.49
C SER A 65 -3.87 -7.57 2.95
N THR A 66 -4.60 -7.14 1.93
CA THR A 66 -4.44 -5.81 1.32
C THR A 66 -4.97 -4.72 2.24
N GLU A 67 -6.14 -4.94 2.84
CA GLU A 67 -6.69 -4.06 3.89
C GLU A 67 -5.71 -3.84 5.03
N GLN A 68 -5.22 -4.93 5.65
CA GLN A 68 -4.28 -4.85 6.78
C GLN A 68 -2.97 -4.16 6.39
N CYS A 69 -2.48 -4.39 5.17
CA CYS A 69 -1.28 -3.73 4.66
C CYS A 69 -1.48 -2.21 4.55
N LEU A 70 -2.63 -1.77 4.04
CA LEU A 70 -2.95 -0.35 3.90
C LEU A 70 -3.19 0.32 5.26
N GLU A 71 -3.88 -0.35 6.19
CA GLU A 71 -4.06 0.15 7.56
C GLU A 71 -2.71 0.34 8.26
N HIS A 72 -1.78 -0.62 8.12
CA HIS A 72 -0.46 -0.50 8.70
C HIS A 72 0.37 0.61 8.02
N LEU A 73 0.26 0.75 6.70
CA LEU A 73 0.94 1.82 5.96
C LEU A 73 0.42 3.21 6.39
N ALA A 74 -0.88 3.36 6.63
CA ALA A 74 -1.49 4.58 7.12
C ALA A 74 -1.02 4.93 8.54
N LEU A 75 -0.92 3.94 9.43
CA LEU A 75 -0.35 4.10 10.77
C LEU A 75 1.09 4.62 10.70
N VAL A 76 1.94 3.99 9.89
CA VAL A 76 3.34 4.42 9.73
C VAL A 76 3.44 5.83 9.15
N ALA A 77 2.61 6.18 8.16
CA ALA A 77 2.58 7.54 7.62
C ALA A 77 2.17 8.57 8.70
N SER A 78 1.16 8.24 9.53
CA SER A 78 0.70 9.07 10.64
C SER A 78 1.78 9.28 11.71
N ASP A 79 2.46 8.20 12.13
CA ASP A 79 3.54 8.24 13.14
C ASP A 79 4.70 9.16 12.74
N TRP A 80 4.94 9.27 11.43
CA TRP A 80 6.00 10.11 10.86
C TRP A 80 5.50 11.48 10.39
N ALA A 81 4.26 11.85 10.73
CA ALA A 81 3.62 13.11 10.35
C ALA A 81 3.54 13.37 8.83
N TYR A 82 3.44 12.30 8.03
CA TYR A 82 3.08 12.38 6.62
C TYR A 82 1.57 12.34 6.43
N ASP A 83 1.10 12.90 5.32
CA ASP A 83 -0.32 12.82 4.97
C ASP A 83 -0.68 11.39 4.57
N TYR A 84 -1.60 10.78 5.32
CA TYR A 84 -2.04 9.41 5.10
C TYR A 84 -3.41 9.34 4.41
N SER A 85 -3.96 10.48 3.98
CA SER A 85 -5.33 10.58 3.42
C SER A 85 -5.55 9.65 2.23
N VAL A 86 -4.58 9.59 1.31
CA VAL A 86 -4.62 8.69 0.14
C VAL A 86 -4.62 7.23 0.56
N ILE A 87 -3.81 6.88 1.57
CA ILE A 87 -3.70 5.51 2.06
C ILE A 87 -5.00 5.10 2.74
N ASP A 88 -5.58 5.98 3.55
CA ASP A 88 -6.84 5.74 4.26
C ASP A 88 -8.00 5.56 3.28
N VAL A 89 -8.07 6.34 2.19
CA VAL A 89 -9.08 6.12 1.14
C VAL A 89 -9.00 4.71 0.58
N TYR A 90 -7.79 4.22 0.26
CA TYR A 90 -7.62 2.84 -0.19
C TYR A 90 -7.99 1.84 0.91
N ALA A 91 -7.56 2.05 2.16
CA ALA A 91 -7.88 1.16 3.27
C ALA A 91 -9.40 1.04 3.50
N GLN A 92 -10.13 2.16 3.48
CA GLN A 92 -11.59 2.17 3.65
C GLN A 92 -12.30 1.47 2.48
N LEU A 93 -11.84 1.63 1.25
CA LEU A 93 -12.40 0.90 0.10
C LEU A 93 -12.27 -0.62 0.30
N TYR A 94 -11.08 -1.08 0.65
CA TYR A 94 -10.84 -2.50 0.90
C TYR A 94 -11.65 -3.03 2.07
N LYS A 95 -11.73 -2.27 3.16
CA LYS A 95 -12.52 -2.62 4.34
C LYS A 95 -14.01 -2.76 4.00
N GLN A 96 -14.55 -1.83 3.24
CA GLN A 96 -15.93 -1.88 2.79
C GLN A 96 -16.17 -3.11 1.90
N SER A 97 -15.36 -3.29 0.85
CA SER A 97 -15.52 -4.42 -0.08
C SER A 97 -15.34 -5.77 0.62
N ASN A 98 -14.39 -5.88 1.55
CA ASN A 98 -14.18 -7.10 2.32
C ASN A 98 -15.36 -7.40 3.25
N GLN A 99 -15.95 -6.36 3.86
CA GLN A 99 -17.14 -6.51 4.70
C GLN A 99 -18.34 -6.98 3.85
N GLU A 100 -18.59 -6.35 2.70
CA GLU A 100 -19.66 -6.73 1.77
C GLU A 100 -19.51 -8.20 1.33
N LEU A 101 -18.30 -8.60 0.90
CA LEU A 101 -18.02 -9.98 0.50
C LEU A 101 -18.14 -10.98 1.66
N LYS A 102 -17.79 -10.57 2.88
CA LYS A 102 -17.94 -11.43 4.07
C LYS A 102 -19.42 -11.65 4.40
N GLU A 103 -20.24 -10.62 4.29
CA GLU A 103 -21.69 -10.72 4.48
C GLU A 103 -22.35 -11.61 3.42
N GLU A 104 -21.89 -11.54 2.17
CA GLU A 104 -22.39 -12.38 1.07
C GLU A 104 -21.97 -13.86 1.18
N MET A 105 -20.76 -14.15 1.66
CA MET A 105 -20.28 -15.52 1.81
C MET A 105 -20.92 -16.28 2.97
N GLY A 106 -21.55 -15.58 3.92
CA GLY A 106 -22.20 -16.17 5.10
C GLY A 106 -21.21 -16.75 6.12
N ASP A 107 -21.58 -16.70 7.41
CA ASP A 107 -20.85 -17.41 8.46
C ASP A 107 -21.03 -18.93 8.25
N CYS A 108 -20.01 -19.60 7.70
CA CYS A 108 -19.95 -21.07 7.67
C CYS A 108 -19.83 -21.65 9.09
#